data_AF-A0A954RCQ7-F1
#
_entry.id   AF-A0A954RCQ7-F1
#
_cell.length_a   1.000
_cell.length_b   1.000
_cell.length_c   1.000
_cell.angle_alpha   90.00
_cell.angle_beta   90.00
_cell.angle_gamma   90.00
#
_symmetry.space_group_name_H-M   'P 1'
#
loop_
_entity.id
_entity.type
_entity.pdbx_description
1 polymer ?
#
loop_
_entity_poly.entity_id
_entity_poly.type
_entity_poly.pdbx_seq_one_letter_code
_entity_poly.pdbx_strand_id
1 'polypeptide(L)' 'STATEVCAESWPGQGLFAAALECVHSWRQSSGHWSAVSGRQRLFGYDMKLGRNGIWYATGIFGR' A
#
# COMPACT_ATOMS: atom_id res chain seq x y z
N SER A 1 -13.46 7.97 -14.99
CA SER A 1 -13.10 7.19 -13.79
C SER A 1 -12.16 8.02 -12.96
N THR A 2 -12.28 8.01 -11.64
CA THR A 2 -11.29 8.61 -10.73
C THR A 2 -10.36 7.52 -10.23
N ALA A 3 -9.06 7.80 -10.21
CA ALA A 3 -8.08 6.92 -9.59
C ALA A 3 -8.04 7.18 -8.08
N THR A 4 -7.87 6.14 -7.28
CA THR A 4 -7.65 6.25 -5.83
C THR A 4 -6.23 5.79 -5.50
N GLU A 5 -5.45 6.67 -4.89
CA GLU A 5 -4.15 6.33 -4.33
C GLU A 5 -4.30 5.79 -2.90
N VAL A 6 -3.52 4.78 -2.55
CA VAL A 6 -3.27 4.37 -1.16
C VAL A 6 -1.77 4.35 -0.92
N CYS A 7 -1.35 4.79 0.26
CA CYS A 7 0.05 4.76 0.66
C CYS A 7 0.19 4.30 2.11
N ALA A 8 1.30 3.64 2.41
CA ALA A 8 1.69 3.25 3.76
C ALA A 8 3.21 3.10 3.84
N GLU A 9 3.74 3.22 5.05
CA GLU A 9 5.14 2.93 5.36
C GLU A 9 5.24 1.73 6.31
N SER A 10 6.37 1.04 6.24
CA SER A 10 6.73 -0.03 7.17
C SER A 10 7.46 0.51 8.40
N TRP A 11 7.87 -0.37 9.30
CA TRP A 11 8.79 -0.04 10.37
C TRP A 11 10.26 -0.21 9.93
N PRO A 12 11.22 0.49 10.57
CA PRO A 12 12.64 0.34 10.29
C PRO A 12 13.13 -1.11 10.45
N GLY A 13 14.00 -1.54 9.54
CA GLY A 13 14.70 -2.83 9.65
C GLY A 13 13.89 -4.05 9.18
N GLN A 14 12.67 -3.85 8.68
CA GLN A 14 11.87 -4.94 8.13
C GLN A 14 12.37 -5.36 6.74
N GLY A 15 12.40 -6.68 6.49
CA GLY A 15 12.55 -7.22 5.14
C GLY A 15 11.31 -6.97 4.28
N LEU A 16 11.46 -7.00 2.96
CA LEU A 16 10.40 -6.68 1.99
C LEU A 16 9.06 -7.36 2.29
N PHE A 17 9.06 -8.67 2.57
CA PHE A 17 7.82 -9.42 2.81
C PHE A 17 7.10 -8.98 4.10
N ALA A 18 7.84 -8.80 5.20
CA ALA A 18 7.27 -8.33 6.46
C ALA A 18 6.74 -6.90 6.33
N ALA A 19 7.48 -6.03 5.63
CA ALA A 19 7.04 -4.68 5.33
C ALA A 19 5.76 -4.64 4.48
N ALA A 20 5.63 -5.51 3.48
CA ALA A 20 4.43 -5.60 2.65
C ALA A 20 3.19 -6.02 3.48
N LEU A 21 3.35 -6.98 4.39
CA LEU A 21 2.27 -7.39 5.30
C LEU A 21 1.84 -6.25 6.22
N GLU A 22 2.80 -5.49 6.77
CA GLU A 22 2.50 -4.31 7.60
C GLU A 22 1.76 -3.23 6.80
N CYS A 23 2.22 -2.88 5.59
CA CYS A 23 1.54 -1.88 4.76
C CYS A 23 0.09 -2.30 4.43
N VAL A 24 -0.15 -3.58 4.12
CA VAL A 24 -1.51 -4.11 3.92
C VAL A 24 -2.32 -4.08 5.21
N HIS A 25 -1.71 -4.34 6.36
CA HIS A 25 -2.35 -4.21 7.67
C HIS A 25 -2.78 -2.76 7.93
N SER A 26 -1.90 -1.78 7.69
CA SER A 26 -2.22 -0.35 7.80
C SER A 26 -3.36 0.06 6.88
N TRP A 27 -3.41 -0.44 5.64
CA TRP A 27 -4.53 -0.17 4.73
C TRP A 27 -5.86 -0.74 5.23
N ARG A 28 -5.86 -1.92 5.85
CA ARG A 28 -7.07 -2.53 6.45
C ARG A 28 -7.65 -1.70 7.60
N GLN A 29 -6.82 -0.93 8.30
CA GLN A 29 -7.25 -0.05 9.40
C GLN A 29 -7.91 1.25 8.91
N SER A 30 -7.75 1.61 7.63
CA SER A 30 -8.39 2.77 7.01
C SER A 30 -9.55 2.32 6.11
N SER A 31 -10.78 2.69 6.45
CA SER A 31 -11.96 2.32 5.65
C SER A 31 -11.86 2.80 4.19
N GLY A 32 -11.27 3.97 3.96
CA GLY A 32 -11.01 4.52 2.63
C GLY A 32 -9.99 3.70 1.85
N HIS A 33 -8.83 3.42 2.45
CA HIS A 33 -7.80 2.58 1.80
C HIS A 33 -8.33 1.16 1.56
N TRP A 34 -8.98 0.56 2.54
CA TRP A 34 -9.48 -0.80 2.44
C TRP A 34 -10.57 -0.93 1.38
N SER A 35 -11.46 0.06 1.24
CA SER A 35 -12.47 0.05 0.16
C SER A 35 -11.85 0.10 -1.23
N ALA A 36 -10.73 0.80 -1.42
CA ALA A 36 -10.01 0.83 -2.68
C ALA A 36 -9.31 -0.50 -2.96
N VAL A 37 -8.59 -1.04 -1.98
CA VAL A 37 -7.77 -2.27 -2.11
C VAL A 37 -8.64 -3.54 -2.22
N SER A 38 -9.71 -3.66 -1.43
CA SER A 38 -10.54 -4.87 -1.39
C SER A 38 -11.64 -4.92 -2.46
N GLY A 39 -11.95 -3.79 -3.08
CA GLY A 39 -12.95 -3.70 -4.15
C GLY A 39 -12.47 -4.28 -5.47
N ARG A 40 -13.41 -4.59 -6.37
CA ARG A 40 -13.07 -4.94 -7.76
C ARG A 40 -12.56 -3.70 -8.49
N GLN A 41 -11.37 -3.77 -9.04
CA GLN A 41 -10.73 -2.69 -9.80
C GLN A 41 -10.47 -3.16 -11.24
N ARG A 42 -10.77 -2.32 -12.23
CA ARG A 42 -10.50 -2.63 -13.65
C ARG A 42 -9.02 -2.47 -13.98
N LEU A 43 -8.36 -1.53 -13.33
CA LEU A 43 -6.96 -1.20 -13.50
C LEU A 43 -6.35 -1.00 -12.11
N PHE A 44 -5.15 -1.53 -11.90
CA PHE A 44 -4.41 -1.31 -10.67
C PHE A 44 -2.90 -1.36 -10.94
N GLY A 45 -2.14 -0.69 -10.07
CA GLY A 45 -0.68 -0.76 -10.04
C GLY A 45 -0.20 -0.58 -8.60
N TYR A 46 0.91 -1.24 -8.25
CA TYR A 46 1.53 -1.15 -6.93
C TYR A 46 3.05 -1.13 -7.06
N ASP A 47 3.72 -0.45 -6.13
CA ASP A 47 5.17 -0.53 -5.98
C ASP A 47 5.56 -0.39 -4.49
N MET A 48 6.74 -0.91 -4.16
CA MET A 48 7.37 -0.73 -2.86
C MET A 48 8.84 -0.36 -3.01
N LYS A 49 9.27 0.70 -2.32
CA LYS A 49 10.65 1.17 -2.35
C LYS A 49 11.25 1.28 -0.95
N LEU A 50 12.44 0.70 -0.77
CA LEU A 50 13.24 0.87 0.44
C LEU A 50 13.89 2.25 0.46
N GLY A 51 13.56 3.05 1.47
CA GLY A 51 14.22 4.30 1.79
C GLY A 51 15.59 4.08 2.44
N ARG A 52 16.45 5.11 2.38
CA ARG A 52 17.78 5.09 3.01
C ARG A 52 17.72 4.99 4.55
N ASN A 53 16.57 5.31 5.14
CA ASN A 53 16.27 5.19 6.57
C ASN A 53 15.86 3.76 6.98
N GLY A 54 15.89 2.79 6.06
CA GLY A 54 15.51 1.40 6.36
C GLY A 54 14.00 1.18 6.45
N ILE A 55 13.18 2.13 6.00
CA ILE A 55 11.73 2.05 5.93
C ILE A 55 11.30 1.73 4.49
N TRP A 56 10.36 0.81 4.32
CA TRP A 56 9.71 0.56 3.04
C TRP A 56 8.50 1.48 2.88
N TYR A 57 8.38 2.06 1.69
CA TYR A 57 7.23 2.87 1.29
C TYR A 57 6.44 2.11 0.23
N ALA A 58 5.16 1.84 0.51
CA ALA A 58 4.25 1.16 -0.41
C ALA A 58 3.22 2.14 -0.96
N THR A 59 3.01 2.11 -2.27
CA THR A 59 1.97 2.90 -2.95
C THR A 59 1.18 2.00 -3.89
N GLY A 60 -0.14 2.20 -3.92
CA GLY A 60 -1.04 1.58 -4.89
C GLY A 60 -1.97 2.61 -5.54
N ILE A 61 -2.26 2.42 -6.83
CA ILE A 61 -3.24 3.23 -7.58
C ILE A 61 -4.31 2.29 -8.11
N PHE A 62 -5.58 2.61 -7.86
CA PHE A 62 -6.73 1.78 -8.23
C PHE A 62 -7.73 2.57 -9.08
N GLY A 63 -8.07 2.03 -10.25
CA GLY A 63 -9.06 2.57 -11.17
C GLY A 63 -10.30 1.68 -11.25
N ARG A 64 -11.45 2.23 -10.84
CA ARG A 64 -12.76 1.61 -11.02
C ARG A 64 -13.27 1.71 -12.45
#